data_AF-A0A8H7PHM3-F1
#
_entry.id   AF-A0A8H7PHM3-F1
#
_cell.length_a   1.000
_cell.length_b   1.000
_cell.length_c   1.000
_cell.angle_alpha   90.00
_cell.angle_beta   90.00
_cell.angle_gamma   90.00
#
_symmetry.space_group_name_H-M   'P 1'
#
loop_
_entity.id
_entity.type
_entity.pdbx_description
1 polymer ?
#
loop_
_entity_poly.entity_id
_entity_poly.type
_entity_poly.pdbx_seq_one_letter_code
_entity_poly.pdbx_strand_id
1 'polypeptide(L)'
;SLWSLALPIVSCLSSSHLASPSSTPAKPANLPSTTWVITSLDPSARDTLCARQVDFCSSNCVGVTEVLSNFCNASTLAFACTCKHPLSDALKWQWPVAVADCQGKLEECQSKCAAEPDPSRNSCTYDCISYYQCGTSNAPPAYLMTNNITDVPAYSASPTHTLGPGGSISGMESNAPNPSNSTSGSFKSYSLNVLPTALAFFVYISSIAQA
;
A
#
# COMPACT_ATOMS: atom_id res chain seq x y z
N SER A 1 52.59 38.91 6.37
CA SER A 1 52.32 38.18 5.13
C SER A 1 51.15 37.24 5.35
N LEU A 2 49.97 37.66 4.90
CA LEU A 2 48.71 36.92 4.94
C LEU A 2 48.65 36.04 3.70
N TRP A 3 48.51 34.72 3.86
CA TRP A 3 48.16 33.80 2.78
C TRP A 3 46.86 33.10 3.15
N SER A 4 45.77 33.56 2.53
CA SER A 4 44.46 32.94 2.54
C SER A 4 44.47 31.74 1.58
N LEU A 5 44.12 30.56 2.06
CA LEU A 5 43.81 29.40 1.23
C LEU A 5 42.29 29.32 1.06
N ALA A 6 41.82 29.63 -0.14
CA ALA A 6 40.45 29.45 -0.57
C ALA A 6 40.21 27.98 -0.95
N LEU A 7 39.23 27.34 -0.31
CA LEU A 7 38.73 26.01 -0.67
C LEU A 7 37.68 26.14 -1.78
N PRO A 8 37.70 25.30 -2.83
CA PRO A 8 36.66 25.29 -3.84
C PRO A 8 35.40 24.59 -3.30
N ILE A 9 34.29 25.33 -3.28
CA ILE A 9 32.95 24.82 -2.99
C ILE A 9 32.52 23.97 -4.18
N VAL A 10 32.55 22.65 -4.01
CA VAL A 10 31.93 21.71 -4.95
C VAL A 10 30.42 21.81 -4.78
N SER A 11 29.78 22.62 -5.61
CA SER A 11 28.33 22.67 -5.73
C SER A 11 27.84 21.39 -6.40
N CYS A 12 27.45 20.39 -5.60
CA CYS A 12 26.65 19.28 -6.09
C CYS A 12 25.26 19.80 -6.48
N LEU A 13 25.09 20.13 -7.77
CA LEU A 13 23.79 20.37 -8.38
C LEU A 13 23.02 19.03 -8.36
N SER A 14 22.26 18.80 -7.28
CA SER A 14 21.30 17.70 -7.25
C SER A 14 20.11 18.10 -8.12
N SER A 15 20.04 17.52 -9.31
CA SER A 15 18.85 17.56 -10.16
C SER A 15 17.70 16.87 -9.45
N SER A 16 16.88 17.64 -8.74
CA SER A 16 15.57 17.19 -8.29
C SER A 16 14.68 17.05 -9.51
N HIS A 17 14.61 15.84 -10.09
CA HIS A 17 13.52 15.51 -11.00
C HIS A 17 12.22 15.54 -10.21
N LEU A 18 11.37 16.53 -10.52
CA LEU A 18 9.97 16.53 -10.15
C LEU A 18 9.32 15.29 -10.74
N ALA A 19 8.99 14.31 -9.90
CA ALA A 19 8.08 13.24 -10.26
C ALA A 19 6.65 13.81 -10.28
N SER A 20 6.02 13.76 -11.46
CA SER A 20 4.60 14.05 -11.66
C SER A 20 3.71 13.15 -10.79
N PRO A 21 2.48 13.60 -10.46
CA PRO A 21 1.59 12.89 -9.57
C PRO A 21 1.10 11.63 -10.26
N SER A 22 1.22 10.52 -9.53
CA SER A 22 0.33 9.37 -9.63
C SER A 22 0.23 8.81 -11.05
N SER A 23 1.05 7.84 -11.41
CA SER A 23 0.74 6.89 -12.47
C SER A 23 0.87 5.50 -11.85
N THR A 24 -0.15 4.66 -12.01
CA THR A 24 -0.05 3.25 -11.62
C THR A 24 1.21 2.68 -12.25
N PRO A 25 2.16 2.12 -11.49
CA PRO A 25 3.38 1.61 -12.09
C PRO A 25 3.04 0.55 -13.12
N ALA A 26 3.49 0.76 -14.36
CA ALA A 26 3.40 -0.26 -15.39
C ALA A 26 4.23 -1.47 -14.95
N LYS A 27 3.68 -2.68 -15.05
CA LYS A 27 4.42 -3.91 -14.74
C LYS A 27 5.65 -4.00 -15.67
N PRO A 28 6.88 -4.09 -15.12
CA PRO A 28 8.06 -4.37 -15.94
C PRO A 28 7.87 -5.65 -16.75
N ALA A 29 8.23 -5.62 -18.04
CA ALA A 29 8.03 -6.75 -18.96
C ALA A 29 8.76 -8.04 -18.53
N ASN A 30 9.83 -7.89 -17.74
CA ASN A 30 10.68 -9.00 -17.29
C ASN A 30 10.23 -9.63 -15.96
N LEU A 31 9.19 -9.10 -15.32
CA LEU A 31 8.71 -9.68 -14.06
C LEU A 31 7.95 -10.99 -14.30
N PRO A 32 8.23 -12.04 -13.52
CA PRO A 32 7.43 -13.27 -13.55
C PRO A 32 5.93 -12.97 -13.45
N SER A 33 5.11 -13.73 -14.18
CA SER A 33 3.66 -13.68 -13.98
C SER A 33 3.31 -14.27 -12.62
N THR A 34 2.44 -13.59 -11.88
CA THR A 34 1.89 -14.10 -10.62
C THR A 34 0.57 -14.82 -10.92
N THR A 35 0.36 -15.95 -10.25
CA THR A 35 -0.89 -16.70 -10.23
C THR A 35 -1.58 -16.63 -8.87
N TRP A 36 -0.96 -15.93 -7.92
CA TRP A 36 -1.51 -15.64 -6.61
C TRP A 36 -2.87 -14.96 -6.72
N VAL A 37 -3.82 -15.51 -5.97
CA VAL A 37 -5.12 -14.91 -5.70
C VAL A 37 -5.29 -14.89 -4.19
N ILE A 38 -5.73 -13.77 -3.63
CA ILE A 38 -5.82 -13.59 -2.18
C ILE A 38 -6.69 -14.64 -1.45
N THR A 39 -7.58 -15.32 -2.17
CA THR A 39 -8.41 -16.41 -1.63
C THR A 39 -7.62 -17.69 -1.35
N SER A 40 -6.36 -17.79 -1.77
CA SER A 40 -5.44 -18.88 -1.41
C SER A 40 -5.04 -18.87 0.07
N LEU A 41 -5.19 -17.73 0.76
CA LEU A 41 -5.00 -17.64 2.21
C LEU A 41 -5.94 -18.62 2.92
N ASP A 42 -5.48 -19.19 4.04
CA ASP A 42 -6.30 -20.07 4.87
C ASP A 42 -7.60 -19.36 5.33
N PRO A 43 -8.73 -20.08 5.48
CA PRO A 43 -10.01 -19.46 5.85
C PRO A 43 -9.94 -18.57 7.10
N SER A 44 -9.24 -19.02 8.15
CA SER A 44 -9.08 -18.25 9.39
C SER A 44 -8.24 -16.97 9.20
N ALA A 45 -7.25 -17.01 8.30
CA ALA A 45 -6.47 -15.84 7.93
C ALA A 45 -7.33 -14.83 7.16
N ARG A 46 -8.24 -15.30 6.29
CA ARG A 46 -9.21 -14.46 5.58
C ARG A 46 -10.21 -13.81 6.53
N ASP A 47 -10.72 -14.54 7.52
CA ASP A 47 -11.59 -13.99 8.56
C ASP A 47 -10.88 -12.88 9.35
N THR A 48 -9.65 -13.14 9.78
CA THR A 48 -8.82 -12.17 10.51
C THR A 48 -8.53 -10.93 9.65
N LEU A 49 -8.25 -11.12 8.37
CA LEU A 49 -7.99 -10.04 7.42
C LEU A 49 -9.25 -9.18 7.20
N CYS A 50 -10.42 -9.80 7.08
CA CYS A 50 -11.68 -9.10 6.95
C CYS A 50 -12.04 -8.31 8.20
N ALA A 51 -11.84 -8.86 9.39
CA ALA A 51 -12.04 -8.12 10.64
C ALA A 51 -11.17 -6.85 10.67
N ARG A 52 -9.88 -6.98 10.34
CA ARG A 52 -8.96 -5.82 10.25
C ARG A 52 -9.40 -4.80 9.22
N GLN A 53 -9.89 -5.24 8.06
CA GLN A 53 -10.40 -4.36 7.00
C GLN A 53 -11.59 -3.53 7.49
N VAL A 54 -12.53 -4.17 8.17
CA VAL A 54 -13.74 -3.52 8.71
C VAL A 54 -13.41 -2.56 9.84
N ASP A 55 -12.48 -2.94 10.72
CA ASP A 55 -12.00 -2.09 11.82
C ASP A 55 -11.24 -0.88 11.30
N PHE A 56 -10.37 -1.08 10.30
CA PHE A 56 -9.63 0.00 9.66
C PHE A 56 -10.59 0.99 8.98
N CYS A 57 -11.63 0.52 8.29
CA CYS A 57 -12.67 1.38 7.74
C CYS A 57 -13.37 2.21 8.84
N SER A 58 -13.86 1.55 9.89
CA SER A 58 -14.57 2.19 11.00
C SER A 58 -13.71 3.23 11.73
N SER A 59 -12.40 2.99 11.85
CA SER A 59 -11.47 3.87 12.54
C SER A 59 -11.09 5.12 11.72
N ASN A 60 -11.18 5.02 10.39
CA ASN A 60 -10.81 6.12 9.50
C ASN A 60 -12.03 6.92 9.01
N CYS A 61 -13.24 6.35 9.05
CA CYS A 61 -14.46 7.15 8.99
C CYS A 61 -14.64 7.87 10.34
N VAL A 62 -14.84 9.19 10.32
CA VAL A 62 -15.01 9.98 11.57
C VAL A 62 -16.38 9.67 12.19
N GLY A 63 -16.45 8.63 13.03
CA GLY A 63 -17.66 8.19 13.72
C GLY A 63 -18.51 7.19 12.93
N VAL A 64 -19.19 6.28 13.65
CA VAL A 64 -19.94 5.14 13.07
C VAL A 64 -21.14 5.56 12.20
N THR A 65 -21.68 6.77 12.39
CA THR A 65 -22.77 7.32 11.58
C THR A 65 -22.30 7.90 10.24
N GLU A 66 -20.98 8.03 10.05
CA GLU A 66 -20.38 8.56 8.84
C GLU A 66 -19.93 7.45 7.89
N VAL A 67 -20.20 6.18 8.20
CA VAL A 67 -19.93 5.03 7.34
C VAL A 67 -21.14 4.77 6.43
N LEU A 68 -20.95 4.84 5.11
CA LEU A 68 -21.97 4.53 4.11
C LEU A 68 -21.91 3.06 3.66
N SER A 69 -20.71 2.49 3.59
CA SER A 69 -20.49 1.06 3.35
C SER A 69 -19.26 0.61 4.11
N ASN A 70 -19.35 -0.54 4.76
CA ASN A 70 -18.22 -1.19 5.41
C ASN A 70 -18.48 -2.70 5.46
N PHE A 71 -17.86 -3.42 4.54
CA PHE A 71 -17.93 -4.88 4.53
C PHE A 71 -16.63 -5.50 4.05
N CYS A 72 -16.45 -6.76 4.43
CA CYS A 72 -15.48 -7.67 3.83
C CYS A 72 -16.06 -9.08 3.84
N ASN A 73 -16.08 -9.74 2.68
CA ASN A 73 -16.54 -11.12 2.54
C ASN A 73 -15.34 -12.07 2.70
N ALA A 74 -15.26 -12.85 3.78
CA ALA A 74 -14.13 -13.74 4.02
C ALA A 74 -13.96 -14.89 3.00
N SER A 75 -14.98 -15.18 2.19
CA SER A 75 -14.89 -16.21 1.15
C SER A 75 -14.27 -15.69 -0.15
N THR A 76 -14.60 -14.45 -0.54
CA THR A 76 -14.13 -13.84 -1.81
C THR A 76 -13.09 -12.75 -1.61
N LEU A 77 -12.94 -12.26 -0.37
CA LEU A 77 -12.21 -11.04 -0.02
C LEU A 77 -12.64 -9.79 -0.80
N ALA A 78 -13.87 -9.81 -1.32
CA ALA A 78 -14.56 -8.61 -1.75
C ALA A 78 -14.73 -7.68 -0.55
N PHE A 79 -14.39 -6.40 -0.71
CA PHE A 79 -14.54 -5.42 0.34
C PHE A 79 -15.01 -4.07 -0.18
N ALA A 80 -15.61 -3.28 0.70
CA ALA A 80 -15.87 -1.88 0.46
C ALA A 80 -15.70 -1.10 1.76
N CYS A 81 -15.20 0.13 1.60
CA CYS A 81 -15.27 1.15 2.64
C CYS A 81 -15.62 2.47 1.98
N THR A 82 -16.79 3.01 2.31
CA THR A 82 -17.18 4.36 1.91
C THR A 82 -17.65 5.11 3.14
N CYS A 83 -17.13 6.32 3.31
CA CYS A 83 -17.56 7.24 4.35
C CYS A 83 -18.32 8.40 3.70
N LYS A 84 -19.17 9.08 4.47
CA LYS A 84 -19.92 10.26 4.05
C LYS A 84 -19.01 11.45 3.76
N HIS A 85 -17.89 11.56 4.48
CA HIS A 85 -16.79 12.45 4.15
C HIS A 85 -15.70 11.69 3.39
N PRO A 86 -15.08 12.30 2.36
CA PRO A 86 -14.04 11.62 1.61
C PRO A 86 -12.84 11.28 2.50
N LEU A 87 -12.37 10.04 2.40
CA LEU A 87 -11.12 9.61 3.01
C LEU A 87 -9.94 10.23 2.27
N SER A 88 -8.81 10.39 2.98
CA SER A 88 -7.54 10.75 2.36
C SER A 88 -7.17 9.72 1.28
N ASP A 89 -6.71 10.20 0.12
CA ASP A 89 -6.24 9.34 -0.97
C ASP A 89 -5.09 8.43 -0.54
N ALA A 90 -4.31 8.82 0.47
CA ALA A 90 -3.22 8.01 1.03
C ALA A 90 -3.73 6.71 1.67
N LEU A 91 -4.95 6.71 2.24
CA LEU A 91 -5.54 5.55 2.90
C LEU A 91 -5.93 4.46 1.91
N LYS A 92 -6.14 4.80 0.62
CA LYS A 92 -6.51 3.85 -0.42
C LYS A 92 -5.50 2.72 -0.60
N TRP A 93 -4.23 3.00 -0.30
CA TRP A 93 -3.14 2.03 -0.44
C TRP A 93 -2.88 1.24 0.84
N GLN A 94 -3.51 1.63 1.94
CA GLN A 94 -3.32 1.05 3.27
C GLN A 94 -4.47 0.11 3.66
N TRP A 95 -5.47 -0.08 2.78
CA TRP A 95 -6.54 -1.04 3.02
C TRP A 95 -5.97 -2.44 3.30
N PRO A 96 -6.25 -3.03 4.48
CA PRO A 96 -5.64 -4.31 4.86
C PRO A 96 -5.74 -5.40 3.79
N VAL A 97 -6.91 -5.55 3.16
CA VAL A 97 -7.12 -6.55 2.08
C VAL A 97 -6.24 -6.27 0.86
N ALA A 98 -6.13 -5.01 0.43
CA ALA A 98 -5.30 -4.63 -0.72
C ALA A 98 -3.80 -4.82 -0.43
N VAL A 99 -3.36 -4.48 0.78
CA VAL A 99 -1.98 -4.68 1.22
C VAL A 99 -1.62 -6.17 1.23
N ALA A 100 -2.50 -7.02 1.76
CA ALA A 100 -2.29 -8.47 1.79
C ALA A 100 -2.24 -9.09 0.38
N ASP A 101 -3.09 -8.65 -0.55
CA ASP A 101 -3.02 -9.09 -1.96
C ASP A 101 -1.66 -8.77 -2.59
N CYS A 102 -1.21 -7.53 -2.40
CA CYS A 102 0.07 -7.08 -2.91
C CYS A 102 1.23 -7.87 -2.31
N GLN A 103 1.20 -8.13 -0.99
CA GLN A 103 2.23 -8.90 -0.29
C GLN A 103 2.31 -10.34 -0.81
N GLY A 104 1.17 -11.02 -0.97
CA GLY A 104 1.17 -12.39 -1.51
C GLY A 104 1.69 -12.45 -2.96
N LYS A 105 1.38 -11.44 -3.79
CA LYS A 105 1.95 -11.32 -5.14
C LYS A 105 3.46 -11.07 -5.13
N LEU A 106 3.95 -10.25 -4.20
CA LEU A 106 5.38 -10.02 -4.00
C LEU A 106 6.10 -11.31 -3.60
N GLU A 107 5.56 -12.04 -2.63
CA GLU A 107 6.13 -13.31 -2.15
C GLU A 107 6.20 -14.35 -3.28
N GLU A 108 5.12 -14.50 -4.06
CA GLU A 108 5.12 -15.40 -5.21
C GLU A 108 6.13 -14.96 -6.29
N CYS A 109 6.24 -13.65 -6.54
CA CYS A 109 7.22 -13.09 -7.48
C CYS A 109 8.64 -13.46 -7.07
N GLN A 110 9.00 -13.24 -5.79
CA GLN A 110 10.31 -13.57 -5.25
C GLN A 110 10.57 -15.08 -5.27
N SER A 111 9.56 -15.89 -4.94
CA SER A 111 9.66 -17.35 -5.03
C SER A 111 9.94 -17.82 -6.45
N LYS A 112 9.37 -17.17 -7.47
CA LYS A 112 9.65 -17.47 -8.88
C LYS A 112 11.06 -17.02 -9.28
N CYS A 113 11.53 -15.88 -8.79
CA CYS A 113 12.90 -15.43 -9.00
C CYS A 113 13.95 -16.40 -8.43
N ALA A 114 13.64 -17.09 -7.32
CA ALA A 114 14.56 -18.04 -6.70
C ALA A 114 14.94 -19.22 -7.61
N ALA A 115 14.12 -19.53 -8.63
CA ALA A 115 14.40 -20.56 -9.62
C ALA A 115 15.40 -20.12 -10.71
N GLU A 116 15.71 -18.82 -10.82
CA GLU A 116 16.62 -18.28 -11.82
C GLU A 116 18.10 -18.47 -11.41
N PRO A 117 19.02 -18.62 -12.39
CA PRO A 117 20.45 -18.63 -12.12
C PRO A 117 20.95 -17.22 -11.72
N ASP A 118 22.11 -17.18 -11.06
CA ASP A 118 22.82 -15.91 -10.84
C ASP A 118 23.39 -15.37 -12.16
N PRO A 119 23.39 -14.04 -12.38
CA PRO A 119 22.93 -12.97 -11.49
C PRO A 119 21.44 -12.61 -11.66
N SER A 120 20.73 -13.23 -12.60
CA SER A 120 19.33 -12.94 -12.96
C SER A 120 18.37 -13.04 -11.76
N ARG A 121 18.65 -13.95 -10.82
CA ARG A 121 17.92 -14.06 -9.56
C ARG A 121 17.89 -12.76 -8.76
N ASN A 122 19.03 -12.08 -8.63
CA ASN A 122 19.15 -10.86 -7.82
C ASN A 122 18.43 -9.68 -8.50
N SER A 123 18.58 -9.53 -9.82
CA SER A 123 17.85 -8.51 -10.58
C SER A 123 16.35 -8.76 -10.55
N CYS A 124 15.91 -10.00 -10.72
CA CYS A 124 14.49 -10.38 -10.63
C CYS A 124 13.90 -10.04 -9.26
N THR A 125 14.61 -10.40 -8.18
CA THR A 125 14.17 -10.11 -6.81
C THR A 125 14.06 -8.61 -6.55
N TYR A 126 15.04 -7.84 -7.04
CA TYR A 126 15.03 -6.38 -6.96
C TYR A 126 13.83 -5.79 -7.71
N ASP A 127 13.58 -6.24 -8.94
CA ASP A 127 12.44 -5.78 -9.74
C ASP A 127 11.10 -6.10 -9.06
N CYS A 128 10.97 -7.27 -8.40
CA CYS A 128 9.76 -7.62 -7.65
C CYS A 128 9.50 -6.62 -6.53
N ILE A 129 10.52 -6.30 -5.72
CA ILE A 129 10.42 -5.36 -4.59
C ILE A 129 10.13 -3.94 -5.10
N SER A 130 10.80 -3.53 -6.19
CA SER A 130 10.61 -2.22 -6.78
C SER A 130 9.21 -2.02 -7.37
N TYR A 131 8.59 -3.09 -7.86
CA TYR A 131 7.23 -3.04 -8.43
C TYR A 131 6.15 -3.15 -7.36
N TYR A 132 6.23 -4.14 -6.46
CA TYR A 132 5.25 -4.36 -5.40
C TYR A 132 5.54 -3.50 -4.16
N GLN A 133 5.40 -2.18 -4.31
CA GLN A 133 5.57 -1.22 -3.21
C GLN A 133 4.33 -1.18 -2.29
N CYS A 134 3.99 -2.33 -1.70
CA CYS A 134 2.76 -2.55 -0.93
C CYS A 134 2.59 -1.55 0.20
N GLY A 135 1.36 -1.06 0.43
CA GLY A 135 1.09 -0.05 1.46
C GLY A 135 1.43 1.38 1.05
N THR A 136 1.93 1.60 -0.15
CA THR A 136 2.31 2.93 -0.67
C THR A 136 1.48 3.30 -1.90
N SER A 137 1.51 4.58 -2.27
CA SER A 137 0.86 5.07 -3.49
C SER A 137 1.39 4.49 -4.80
N ASN A 138 2.54 3.79 -4.74
CA ASN A 138 3.18 3.15 -5.87
C ASN A 138 2.88 1.64 -5.92
N ALA A 139 2.01 1.12 -5.05
CA ALA A 139 1.60 -0.27 -5.15
C ALA A 139 0.79 -0.48 -6.44
N PRO A 140 0.87 -1.67 -7.08
CA PRO A 140 -0.08 -2.02 -8.11
C PRO A 140 -1.51 -2.08 -7.53
N PRO A 141 -2.54 -1.73 -8.32
CA PRO A 141 -3.91 -1.71 -7.85
C PRO A 141 -4.41 -3.10 -7.46
N ALA A 142 -5.11 -3.18 -6.33
CA ALA A 142 -5.86 -4.37 -5.94
C ALA A 142 -7.24 -4.32 -6.60
N TYR A 143 -7.59 -5.37 -7.35
CA TYR A 143 -8.90 -5.50 -8.01
C TYR A 143 -9.91 -6.25 -7.11
N LEU A 144 -9.97 -5.81 -5.85
CA LEU A 144 -10.71 -6.48 -4.76
C LEU A 144 -11.89 -5.66 -4.21
N MET A 145 -11.93 -4.36 -4.50
CA MET A 145 -13.06 -3.52 -4.11
C MET A 145 -14.29 -3.81 -4.97
N THR A 146 -15.44 -3.96 -4.32
CA THR A 146 -16.73 -4.21 -4.99
C THR A 146 -17.83 -3.30 -4.42
N ASN A 147 -19.00 -3.30 -5.06
CA ASN A 147 -20.15 -2.52 -4.58
C ASN A 147 -21.01 -3.30 -3.59
N ASN A 148 -21.06 -4.64 -3.72
CA ASN A 148 -21.83 -5.51 -2.84
C ASN A 148 -20.98 -6.61 -2.24
N ILE A 149 -21.37 -7.06 -1.04
CA ILE A 149 -20.70 -8.14 -0.30
C ILE A 149 -20.74 -9.49 -1.03
N THR A 150 -21.73 -9.71 -1.89
CA THR A 150 -21.89 -10.94 -2.67
C THR A 150 -21.13 -10.94 -3.99
N ASP A 151 -20.55 -9.80 -4.37
CA ASP A 151 -19.81 -9.69 -5.62
C ASP A 151 -18.50 -10.50 -5.54
N VAL A 152 -18.11 -11.07 -6.67
CA VAL A 152 -16.81 -11.73 -6.83
C VAL A 152 -15.86 -10.72 -7.48
N PRO A 153 -14.72 -10.39 -6.84
CA PRO A 153 -13.78 -9.45 -7.42
C PRO A 153 -13.09 -10.02 -8.67
N ALA A 154 -12.46 -9.15 -9.45
CA ALA A 154 -11.72 -9.55 -10.64
C ALA A 154 -10.36 -10.22 -10.30
N TYR A 155 -9.81 -9.95 -9.11
CA TYR A 155 -8.49 -10.41 -8.60
C TYR A 155 -7.26 -9.97 -9.42
N SER A 156 -7.47 -9.53 -10.66
CA SER A 156 -6.46 -9.09 -11.61
C SER A 156 -7.06 -8.10 -12.62
N ALA A 157 -6.19 -7.40 -13.34
CA ALA A 157 -6.62 -6.53 -14.42
C ALA A 157 -7.20 -7.38 -15.57
N SER A 158 -8.47 -7.17 -15.92
CA SER A 158 -9.09 -7.75 -17.12
C SER A 158 -9.54 -6.62 -18.06
N PRO A 159 -9.43 -6.79 -19.40
CA PRO A 159 -9.77 -5.75 -20.37
C PRO A 159 -11.25 -5.31 -20.37
N THR A 160 -12.14 -6.00 -19.65
CA THR A 160 -13.58 -5.73 -19.60
C THR A 160 -14.08 -5.13 -18.28
N HIS A 161 -13.23 -4.95 -17.27
CA HIS A 161 -13.65 -4.33 -16.01
C HIS A 161 -13.54 -2.80 -16.08
N THR A 162 -14.58 -2.18 -16.63
CA THR A 162 -14.91 -0.78 -16.35
C THR A 162 -15.48 -0.70 -14.93
N LEU A 163 -14.98 0.23 -14.13
CA LEU A 163 -15.38 0.39 -12.73
C LEU A 163 -16.88 0.68 -12.64
N GLY A 164 -17.58 -0.11 -11.83
CA GLY A 164 -19.02 -0.02 -11.71
C GLY A 164 -19.49 1.32 -11.13
N PRO A 165 -20.69 1.79 -11.48
CA PRO A 165 -21.16 3.15 -11.23
C PRO A 165 -21.36 3.39 -9.73
N GLY A 166 -20.63 4.37 -9.21
CA GLY A 166 -20.39 4.62 -7.77
C GLY A 166 -18.89 4.50 -7.42
N GLY A 167 -18.15 3.75 -8.23
CA GLY A 167 -16.70 3.61 -8.18
C GLY A 167 -16.00 4.63 -9.08
N SER A 168 -15.28 5.55 -8.45
CA SER A 168 -14.31 6.41 -9.11
C SER A 168 -12.89 5.94 -8.76
N ILE A 169 -12.22 5.24 -9.69
CA ILE A 169 -10.89 5.74 -10.08
C ILE A 169 -11.15 6.74 -11.19
N SER A 170 -11.40 7.98 -10.78
CA SER A 170 -11.08 9.12 -11.62
C SER A 170 -9.57 9.23 -11.63
N GLY A 171 -9.02 9.51 -12.82
CA GLY A 171 -7.61 9.56 -13.09
C GLY A 171 -6.78 10.13 -11.95
N MET A 172 -5.74 9.40 -11.62
CA MET A 172 -4.38 9.83 -11.91
C MET A 172 -4.27 10.60 -13.26
N GLU A 173 -5.00 11.71 -13.43
CA GLU A 173 -4.79 12.72 -14.46
C GLU A 173 -5.42 14.03 -13.98
N SER A 174 -4.54 14.97 -13.70
CA SER A 174 -4.80 16.35 -13.32
C SER A 174 -5.79 17.03 -14.26
N ASN A 175 -6.90 17.53 -13.71
CA ASN A 175 -7.57 18.71 -14.24
C ASN A 175 -8.03 19.58 -13.07
N ALA A 176 -7.12 20.45 -12.63
CA ALA A 176 -7.41 21.54 -11.73
C ALA A 176 -8.27 22.58 -12.47
N PRO A 177 -9.41 23.03 -11.92
CA PRO A 177 -9.96 24.33 -12.28
C PRO A 177 -9.03 25.39 -11.68
N ASN A 178 -8.45 26.23 -12.54
CA ASN A 178 -7.84 27.48 -12.11
C ASN A 178 -8.93 28.32 -11.40
N PRO A 179 -8.67 28.79 -10.17
CA PRO A 179 -8.74 30.23 -10.00
C PRO A 179 -7.53 30.77 -9.24
N SER A 180 -6.95 31.79 -9.84
CA SER A 180 -6.12 32.83 -9.24
C SER A 180 -6.66 33.25 -7.86
N ASN A 181 -5.92 32.99 -6.78
CA ASN A 181 -5.47 34.04 -5.85
C ASN A 181 -4.58 33.42 -4.75
N SER A 182 -3.31 33.84 -4.72
CA SER A 182 -2.38 33.49 -3.65
C SER A 182 -2.73 34.29 -2.39
N THR A 183 -2.98 33.60 -1.28
CA THR A 183 -2.82 34.18 0.06
C THR A 183 -2.12 33.15 0.94
N SER A 184 -0.88 33.48 1.30
CA SER A 184 0.04 32.66 2.10
C SER A 184 -0.57 32.29 3.46
N GLY A 185 -0.76 30.99 3.71
CA GLY A 185 -1.06 30.42 5.01
C GLY A 185 0.08 29.50 5.46
N SER A 186 0.73 29.87 6.55
CA SER A 186 1.89 29.20 7.15
C SER A 186 1.54 27.80 7.67
N PHE A 187 2.22 26.76 7.18
CA PHE A 187 2.12 25.40 7.74
C PHE A 187 2.97 25.31 9.01
N LYS A 188 2.31 25.05 10.15
CA LYS A 188 2.99 24.64 11.39
C LYS A 188 3.22 23.13 11.35
N SER A 189 4.49 22.74 11.36
CA SER A 189 4.94 21.37 11.60
C SER A 189 4.65 20.98 13.06
N TYR A 190 3.88 19.92 13.29
CA TYR A 190 3.82 19.26 14.59
C TYR A 190 4.74 18.04 14.56
N SER A 191 5.78 18.08 15.40
CA SER A 191 6.66 16.93 15.65
C SER A 191 5.94 15.93 16.55
N LEU A 192 5.77 14.69 16.09
CA LEU A 192 5.38 13.57 16.95
C LEU A 192 6.59 13.14 17.80
N ASN A 193 6.49 13.34 19.11
CA ASN A 193 7.38 12.70 20.07
C ASN A 193 6.94 11.24 20.25
N VAL A 194 7.69 10.30 19.69
CA VAL A 194 7.53 8.86 19.95
C VAL A 194 8.39 8.52 21.17
N LEU A 195 7.74 8.17 22.28
CA LEU A 195 8.35 7.65 23.50
C LEU A 195 8.33 6.11 23.43
N PRO A 196 9.46 5.40 23.51
CA PRO A 196 9.45 3.93 23.50
C PRO A 196 9.24 3.41 24.92
N THR A 197 8.05 2.87 25.21
CA THR A 197 7.85 1.99 26.38
C THR A 197 8.33 0.60 26.03
N ALA A 198 9.56 0.29 26.43
CA ALA A 198 10.07 -1.07 26.48
C ALA A 198 9.33 -1.86 27.57
N LEU A 199 8.57 -2.89 27.18
CA LEU A 199 8.13 -3.95 28.09
C LEU A 199 8.92 -5.22 27.76
N ALA A 200 9.94 -5.45 28.58
CA ALA A 200 10.67 -6.70 28.66
C ALA A 200 9.77 -7.76 29.30
N PHE A 201 9.38 -8.78 28.54
CA PHE A 201 8.85 -10.01 29.10
C PHE A 201 10.01 -10.92 29.51
N PHE A 202 10.25 -11.01 30.81
CA PHE A 202 11.04 -12.07 31.43
C PHE A 202 10.26 -13.39 31.31
N VAL A 203 10.79 -14.36 30.56
CA VAL A 203 10.41 -15.77 30.71
C VAL A 203 11.44 -16.43 31.61
N TYR A 204 11.03 -16.70 32.85
CA TYR A 204 11.80 -17.41 33.86
C TYR A 204 11.61 -18.92 33.67
N ILE A 205 12.73 -19.65 33.53
CA ILE A 205 12.79 -21.11 33.44
C ILE A 205 12.71 -21.71 34.84
N SER A 206 11.78 -22.62 35.10
CA SER A 206 11.94 -23.83 35.94
C SER A 206 10.73 -24.74 35.65
N SER A 207 10.88 -26.01 35.24
CA SER A 207 11.07 -27.09 36.20
C SER A 207 11.41 -28.41 35.51
N ILE A 208 12.21 -29.17 36.24
CA ILE A 208 12.73 -30.52 36.02
C ILE A 208 11.62 -31.55 36.29
N ALA A 209 11.53 -32.59 35.47
CA ALA A 209 11.00 -33.89 35.90
C ALA A 209 11.61 -35.01 35.03
N GLN A 210 12.54 -35.76 35.63
CA GLN A 210 12.89 -37.11 35.22
C GLN A 210 11.90 -38.08 35.87
N ALA A 211 11.42 -39.05 35.09
CA ALA A 211 10.97 -40.36 35.56
C ALA A 211 11.24 -41.37 34.42
#